data_AF-A0A172WFI0-F1
#
_entry.id   AF-A0A172WFI0-F1
#
_cell.length_a   1.000
_cell.length_b   1.000
_cell.length_c   1.000
_cell.angle_alpha   90.00
_cell.angle_beta   90.00
_cell.angle_gamma   90.00
#
_symmetry.space_group_name_H-M   'P 1'
#
loop_
_entity.id
_entity.type
_entity.pdbx_description
1 polymer ?
#
loop_
_entity_poly.entity_id
_entity_poly.type
_entity_poly.pdbx_seq_one_letter_code
_entity_poly.pdbx_strand_id
1 'polypeptide(L)'
;MAIKFEPLNRREKIVKLFREAIEAENARDLKTAKRKLDEIMELARKTEPEFYFEACFRMADVFIQENNYRGAVKCAIRGIYNAPNRDLYLSGIKRLGDILFIMKRQNRLGELPENMDITLSLVKDDEELHSFVSALVRLARGEEVKEDFKLKEFREIIEALKE
;
A
#
# COMPACT_ATOMS: atom_id res chain seq x y z
N MET A 1 -5.94 -43.64 8.79
CA MET A 1 -4.96 -42.61 9.18
C MET A 1 -4.98 -41.55 8.09
N ALA A 2 -5.61 -40.40 8.34
CA ALA A 2 -5.77 -39.36 7.33
C ALA A 2 -4.46 -38.58 7.20
N ILE A 3 -3.82 -38.71 6.04
CA ILE A 3 -2.69 -37.84 5.69
C ILE A 3 -3.30 -36.49 5.34
N LYS A 4 -3.20 -35.51 6.24
CA LYS A 4 -3.48 -34.10 5.92
C LYS A 4 -2.41 -33.62 4.95
N PHE A 5 -2.67 -33.76 3.65
CA PHE A 5 -1.85 -33.18 2.59
C PHE A 5 -2.35 -31.75 2.33
N GLU A 6 -1.67 -30.76 2.91
CA GLU A 6 -1.51 -29.40 2.34
C GLU A 6 -0.58 -28.59 3.25
N PRO A 7 0.65 -28.24 2.78
CA PRO A 7 0.95 -26.83 2.46
C PRO A 7 2.02 -26.58 1.37
N LEU A 8 2.26 -27.49 0.43
CA LEU A 8 3.24 -27.24 -0.67
C LEU A 8 2.68 -26.38 -1.82
N ASN A 9 1.37 -26.39 -2.04
CA ASN A 9 0.77 -25.81 -3.25
C ASN A 9 0.49 -24.28 -3.17
N ARG A 10 0.39 -23.69 -1.97
CA ARG A 10 -0.05 -22.29 -1.83
C ARG A 10 1.02 -21.28 -2.17
N ARG A 11 2.23 -21.42 -1.62
CA ARG A 11 3.36 -20.52 -1.93
C ARG A 11 3.72 -20.60 -3.40
N GLU A 12 3.75 -21.81 -3.96
CA GLU A 12 3.95 -22.03 -5.40
C GLU A 12 2.88 -21.33 -6.23
N LYS A 13 1.60 -21.45 -5.84
CA LYS A 13 0.50 -20.73 -6.48
C LYS A 13 0.69 -19.21 -6.40
N ILE A 14 1.04 -18.66 -5.24
CA ILE A 14 1.28 -17.22 -5.06
C ILE A 14 2.43 -16.74 -5.95
N VAL A 15 3.56 -17.47 -5.97
CA VAL A 15 4.71 -17.13 -6.82
C VAL A 15 4.34 -17.20 -8.31
N LYS A 16 3.56 -18.20 -8.72
CA LYS A 16 3.02 -18.30 -10.09
C LYS A 16 2.14 -17.10 -10.42
N LEU A 17 1.22 -16.72 -9.54
CA LEU A 17 0.37 -15.55 -9.72
C LEU A 17 1.19 -14.26 -9.82
N PHE A 18 2.28 -14.11 -9.05
CA PHE A 18 3.16 -12.95 -9.17
C PHE A 18 3.81 -12.88 -10.55
N ARG A 19 4.32 -14.01 -11.05
CA ARG A 19 4.88 -14.09 -12.40
C ARG A 19 3.84 -13.69 -13.45
N GLU A 20 2.64 -14.26 -13.38
CA GLU A 20 1.54 -13.94 -14.29
C GLU A 20 1.11 -12.46 -14.21
N ALA A 21 1.14 -11.86 -13.01
CA ALA A 21 0.86 -10.45 -12.84
C ALA A 21 1.92 -9.57 -13.53
N ILE A 22 3.21 -9.90 -13.37
CA ILE A 22 4.33 -9.21 -14.02
C ILE A 22 4.23 -9.34 -15.54
N GLU A 23 3.92 -10.53 -16.05
CA GLU A 23 3.74 -10.77 -17.50
C GLU A 23 2.59 -9.95 -18.07
N ALA A 24 1.45 -9.89 -17.36
CA ALA A 24 0.31 -9.07 -17.75
C ALA A 24 0.63 -7.57 -17.71
N GLU A 25 1.32 -7.11 -16.67
CA GLU A 25 1.78 -5.72 -16.54
C GLU A 25 2.72 -5.31 -17.68
N ASN A 26 3.70 -6.16 -18.01
CA ASN A 26 4.62 -5.94 -19.13
C ASN A 26 3.89 -5.89 -20.49
N ALA A 27 2.79 -6.65 -20.63
CA ALA A 27 1.92 -6.61 -21.80
C ALA A 27 0.93 -5.44 -21.79
N ARG A 28 0.98 -4.55 -20.79
CA ARG A 28 0.04 -3.45 -20.53
C ARG A 28 -1.40 -3.91 -20.26
N ASP A 29 -1.61 -5.20 -19.94
CA ASP A 29 -2.90 -5.71 -19.46
C ASP A 29 -3.00 -5.48 -17.94
N LEU A 30 -3.18 -4.21 -17.56
CA LEU A 30 -3.26 -3.79 -16.17
C LEU A 30 -4.48 -4.40 -15.45
N LYS A 31 -5.56 -4.69 -16.18
CA LYS A 31 -6.75 -5.35 -15.62
C LYS A 31 -6.42 -6.76 -15.15
N THR A 32 -5.72 -7.55 -15.97
CA THR A 32 -5.30 -8.89 -15.57
C THR A 32 -4.26 -8.84 -14.46
N ALA A 33 -3.29 -7.92 -14.52
CA ALA A 33 -2.30 -7.73 -13.46
C ALA A 33 -2.97 -7.50 -12.10
N LYS A 34 -3.92 -6.55 -12.02
CA LYS A 34 -4.68 -6.29 -10.78
C LYS A 34 -5.44 -7.50 -10.29
N ARG A 35 -6.18 -8.19 -11.18
CA ARG A 35 -6.94 -9.39 -10.79
C ARG A 35 -6.05 -10.47 -10.17
N LYS A 36 -4.83 -10.65 -10.70
CA LYS A 36 -3.86 -11.61 -10.17
C LYS A 36 -3.32 -11.18 -8.80
N LEU A 37 -3.02 -9.88 -8.65
CA LEU A 37 -2.59 -9.31 -7.38
C LEU A 37 -3.67 -9.38 -6.30
N ASP A 38 -4.95 -9.16 -6.65
CA ASP A 38 -6.09 -9.36 -5.74
C ASP A 38 -6.18 -10.82 -5.27
N GLU A 39 -6.05 -11.78 -6.19
CA GLU A 39 -6.04 -13.21 -5.82
C GLU A 39 -4.88 -13.55 -4.87
N ILE A 40 -3.69 -12.97 -5.08
CA ILE A 40 -2.57 -13.13 -4.14
C ILE A 40 -2.93 -12.57 -2.77
N MET A 41 -3.49 -11.37 -2.72
CA MET A 41 -3.85 -10.71 -1.46
C MET A 41 -4.89 -11.51 -0.68
N GLU A 42 -5.86 -12.13 -1.35
CA GLU A 42 -6.83 -13.02 -0.70
C GLU A 42 -6.16 -14.28 -0.12
N LEU A 43 -5.26 -14.91 -0.89
CA LEU A 43 -4.56 -16.14 -0.48
C LEU A 43 -3.54 -15.90 0.64
N ALA A 44 -2.89 -14.75 0.65
CA ALA A 44 -1.75 -14.45 1.50
C ALA A 44 -2.13 -13.82 2.85
N ARG A 45 -3.28 -13.13 2.93
CA ARG A 45 -3.64 -12.21 4.03
C ARG A 45 -3.36 -12.71 5.45
N LYS A 46 -3.62 -13.98 5.74
CA LYS A 46 -3.49 -14.55 7.10
C LYS A 46 -2.29 -15.48 7.28
N THR A 47 -1.74 -15.99 6.19
CA THR A 47 -0.77 -17.11 6.26
C THR A 47 0.57 -16.79 5.65
N GLU A 48 0.66 -15.79 4.78
CA GLU A 48 1.88 -15.38 4.10
C GLU A 48 1.95 -13.84 4.04
N PRO A 49 2.05 -13.16 5.18
CA PRO A 49 1.91 -11.71 5.27
C PRO A 49 2.99 -10.95 4.45
N GLU A 50 4.17 -11.53 4.22
CA GLU A 50 5.18 -10.96 3.33
C GLU A 50 4.71 -10.89 1.88
N PHE A 51 4.03 -11.95 1.39
CA PHE A 51 3.45 -11.93 0.04
C PHE A 51 2.26 -10.97 -0.05
N TYR A 52 1.47 -10.85 1.03
CA TYR A 52 0.40 -9.87 1.10
C TYR A 52 0.95 -8.44 1.00
N PHE A 53 2.00 -8.14 1.76
CA PHE A 53 2.69 -6.86 1.76
C PHE A 53 3.19 -6.51 0.35
N GLU A 54 3.91 -7.43 -0.30
CA GLU A 54 4.46 -7.15 -1.63
C GLU A 54 3.35 -7.00 -2.69
N ALA A 55 2.30 -7.82 -2.62
CA ALA A 55 1.16 -7.69 -3.53
C ALA A 55 0.44 -6.34 -3.38
N CYS A 56 0.35 -5.80 -2.16
CA CYS A 56 -0.21 -4.47 -1.93
C CYS A 56 0.59 -3.38 -2.65
N PHE A 57 1.92 -3.42 -2.59
CA PHE A 57 2.72 -2.39 -3.27
C PHE A 57 2.83 -2.60 -4.78
N ARG A 58 2.89 -3.84 -5.27
CA ARG A 58 2.79 -4.11 -6.72
C ARG A 58 1.45 -3.62 -7.28
N MET A 59 0.37 -3.75 -6.52
CA MET A 59 -0.93 -3.16 -6.88
C MET A 59 -0.86 -1.63 -6.91
N ALA A 60 -0.12 -1.01 -5.98
CA ALA A 60 0.10 0.43 -5.98
C ALA A 60 0.85 0.90 -7.23
N ASP A 61 1.88 0.16 -7.67
CA ASP A 61 2.61 0.44 -8.91
C ASP A 61 1.69 0.40 -10.14
N VAL A 62 0.81 -0.61 -10.23
CA VAL A 62 -0.18 -0.72 -11.30
C VAL A 62 -1.17 0.45 -11.26
N PHE A 63 -1.62 0.87 -10.07
CA PHE A 63 -2.49 2.04 -9.95
C PHE A 63 -1.81 3.34 -10.37
N ILE A 64 -0.51 3.50 -10.12
CA ILE A 64 0.26 4.65 -10.63
C ILE A 64 0.26 4.65 -12.16
N GLN A 65 0.47 3.49 -12.80
CA GLN A 65 0.43 3.38 -14.27
C GLN A 65 -0.95 3.73 -14.85
N GLU A 66 -2.03 3.48 -14.11
CA GLU A 66 -3.39 3.90 -14.45
C GLU A 66 -3.72 5.36 -14.10
N ASN A 67 -2.74 6.15 -13.64
CA ASN A 67 -2.97 7.50 -13.13
C ASN A 67 -3.99 7.54 -11.98
N ASN A 68 -4.07 6.48 -11.17
CA ASN A 68 -4.93 6.37 -9.99
C ASN A 68 -4.10 6.45 -8.70
N TYR A 69 -3.53 7.62 -8.41
CA TYR A 69 -2.66 7.82 -7.23
C TYR A 69 -3.37 7.53 -5.91
N ARG A 70 -4.66 7.86 -5.80
CA ARG A 70 -5.47 7.51 -4.62
C ARG A 70 -5.50 5.99 -4.39
N GLY A 71 -5.72 5.20 -5.44
CA GLY A 71 -5.69 3.74 -5.35
C GLY A 71 -4.32 3.24 -4.87
N ALA A 72 -3.24 3.85 -5.37
CA ALA A 72 -1.88 3.52 -4.98
C ALA A 72 -1.62 3.79 -3.49
N VAL A 73 -1.98 4.98 -3.00
CA VAL A 73 -1.82 5.35 -1.58
C VAL A 73 -2.62 4.41 -0.66
N LYS A 74 -3.87 4.10 -1.01
CA LYS A 74 -4.69 3.17 -0.23
C LYS A 74 -4.07 1.77 -0.15
N CYS A 75 -3.51 1.28 -1.25
CA CYS A 75 -2.84 -0.02 -1.26
C CYS A 75 -1.54 -0.01 -0.43
N ALA A 76 -0.75 1.06 -0.54
CA ALA A 76 0.47 1.22 0.26
C ALA A 76 0.16 1.25 1.76
N ILE A 77 -0.83 2.05 2.20
CA ILE A 77 -1.28 2.11 3.60
C ILE A 77 -1.74 0.72 4.08
N ARG A 78 -2.51 0.01 3.25
CA ARG A 78 -2.95 -1.35 3.57
C ARG A 78 -1.79 -2.32 3.73
N GLY A 79 -0.75 -2.19 2.90
CA GLY A 79 0.49 -2.97 3.01
C GLY A 79 1.22 -2.67 4.32
N ILE A 80 1.42 -1.39 4.66
CA ILE A 80 2.07 -0.94 5.89
C ILE A 80 1.34 -1.48 7.12
N TYR A 81 0.02 -1.31 7.19
CA TYR A 81 -0.79 -1.76 8.32
C TYR A 81 -0.71 -3.28 8.57
N ASN A 82 -0.54 -4.08 7.50
CA ASN A 82 -0.42 -5.54 7.61
C ASN A 82 1.04 -6.02 7.54
N ALA A 83 2.03 -5.14 7.69
CA ALA A 83 3.43 -5.54 7.64
C ALA A 83 3.75 -6.50 8.79
N PRO A 84 4.34 -7.68 8.53
CA PRO A 84 4.55 -8.70 9.57
C PRO A 84 5.71 -8.38 10.52
N ASN A 85 6.53 -7.38 10.19
CA ASN A 85 7.68 -6.99 10.98
C ASN A 85 8.03 -5.52 10.73
N ARG A 86 8.92 -4.99 11.58
CA ARG A 86 9.34 -3.58 11.56
C ARG A 86 10.07 -3.20 10.26
N ASP A 87 10.85 -4.11 9.68
CA ASP A 87 11.63 -3.80 8.48
C ASP A 87 10.71 -3.56 7.28
N LEU A 88 9.69 -4.42 7.11
CA LEU A 88 8.67 -4.24 6.07
C LEU A 88 7.79 -3.03 6.36
N TYR A 89 7.47 -2.75 7.63
CA TYR A 89 6.73 -1.55 8.00
C TYR A 89 7.48 -0.27 7.55
N LEU A 90 8.76 -0.14 7.93
CA LEU A 90 9.60 1.00 7.55
C LEU A 90 9.84 1.07 6.03
N SER A 91 10.06 -0.08 5.38
CA SER A 91 10.16 -0.15 3.91
C SER A 91 8.89 0.35 3.24
N GLY A 92 7.73 -0.04 3.77
CA GLY A 92 6.43 0.38 3.26
C GLY A 92 6.22 1.89 3.39
N ILE A 93 6.62 2.48 4.52
CA ILE A 93 6.54 3.94 4.73
C ILE A 93 7.37 4.67 3.68
N LYS A 94 8.60 4.21 3.41
CA LYS A 94 9.46 4.81 2.38
C LYS A 94 8.80 4.76 1.00
N ARG A 95 8.29 3.59 0.61
CA ARG A 95 7.56 3.42 -0.67
C ARG A 95 6.31 4.31 -0.74
N LEU A 96 5.57 4.48 0.36
CA LEU A 96 4.44 5.41 0.43
C LEU A 96 4.91 6.87 0.25
N GLY A 97 6.03 7.25 0.86
CA GLY A 97 6.67 8.55 0.63
C GLY A 97 6.96 8.81 -0.85
N ASP A 98 7.52 7.82 -1.55
CA ASP A 98 7.79 7.92 -2.99
C ASP A 98 6.50 8.15 -3.80
N ILE A 99 5.43 7.41 -3.49
CA ILE A 99 4.11 7.58 -4.14
C ILE A 99 3.57 8.99 -3.92
N LEU A 100 3.62 9.47 -2.68
CA LEU A 100 3.13 10.81 -2.31
C LEU A 100 3.96 11.91 -2.98
N PHE A 101 5.27 11.73 -3.09
CA PHE A 101 6.15 12.66 -3.79
C PHE A 101 5.84 12.71 -5.29
N ILE A 102 5.60 11.57 -5.94
CA ILE A 102 5.13 11.54 -7.34
C ILE A 102 3.80 12.30 -7.48
N MET A 103 2.85 12.04 -6.59
CA MET A 103 1.54 12.69 -6.57
C MET A 103 1.65 14.21 -6.39
N LYS A 104 2.56 14.68 -5.52
CA LYS A 104 2.91 16.09 -5.36
C LYS A 104 3.49 16.70 -6.64
N ARG A 105 4.48 16.06 -7.24
CA ARG A 105 5.12 16.55 -8.48
C ARG A 105 4.15 16.67 -9.66
N GLN A 106 3.07 15.89 -9.64
CA GLN A 106 2.02 15.95 -10.64
C GLN A 106 0.87 16.89 -10.27
N ASN A 107 0.97 17.61 -9.14
CA ASN A 107 -0.07 18.48 -8.59
C ASN A 107 -1.40 17.75 -8.34
N ARG A 108 -1.32 16.49 -7.90
CA ARG A 108 -2.49 15.62 -7.66
C ARG A 108 -2.77 15.34 -6.19
N LEU A 109 -2.00 15.93 -5.26
CA LEU A 109 -2.19 15.72 -3.82
C LEU A 109 -3.64 16.02 -3.38
N GLY A 110 -4.28 17.03 -3.96
CA GLY A 110 -5.66 17.42 -3.65
C GLY A 110 -6.72 16.33 -3.90
N GLU A 111 -6.39 15.27 -4.65
CA GLU A 111 -7.28 14.13 -4.87
C GLU A 111 -7.27 13.12 -3.71
N LEU A 112 -6.25 13.17 -2.86
CA LEU A 112 -6.06 12.21 -1.78
C LEU A 112 -7.24 12.15 -0.80
N PRO A 113 -7.86 13.26 -0.37
CA PRO A 113 -8.91 13.24 0.67
C PRO A 113 -10.16 12.45 0.28
N GLU A 114 -10.41 12.25 -1.02
CA GLU A 114 -11.63 11.62 -1.49
C GLU A 114 -11.75 10.15 -1.04
N ASN A 115 -12.85 9.81 -0.37
CA ASN A 115 -13.18 8.44 0.05
C ASN A 115 -12.11 7.78 0.95
N MET A 116 -11.39 8.56 1.78
CA MET A 116 -10.37 8.04 2.70
C MET A 116 -10.93 7.46 4.00
N ASP A 117 -12.23 7.62 4.27
CA ASP A 117 -12.87 7.18 5.53
C ASP A 117 -12.67 5.69 5.80
N ILE A 118 -12.77 4.85 4.75
CA ILE A 118 -12.54 3.40 4.85
C ILE A 118 -11.08 3.12 5.22
N THR A 119 -10.14 3.86 4.65
CA THR A 119 -8.70 3.69 4.92
C THR A 119 -8.34 4.15 6.32
N LEU A 120 -8.90 5.26 6.79
CA LEU A 120 -8.75 5.71 8.19
C LEU A 120 -9.33 4.68 9.16
N SER A 121 -10.54 4.16 8.89
CA SER A 121 -11.14 3.11 9.71
C SER A 121 -10.34 1.81 9.71
N LEU A 122 -9.61 1.49 8.63
CA LEU A 122 -8.76 0.30 8.56
C LEU A 122 -7.58 0.39 9.53
N VAL A 123 -6.96 1.57 9.64
CA VAL A 123 -5.73 1.76 10.40
C VAL A 123 -5.95 2.29 11.81
N LYS A 124 -7.21 2.45 12.25
CA LYS A 124 -7.58 3.06 13.53
C LYS A 124 -6.89 2.45 14.77
N ASP A 125 -6.54 1.16 14.71
CA ASP A 125 -5.92 0.43 15.81
C ASP A 125 -4.38 0.59 15.83
N ASP A 126 -3.79 1.18 14.79
CA ASP A 126 -2.41 1.68 14.76
C ASP A 126 -2.46 3.20 14.91
N GLU A 127 -2.37 3.69 16.16
CA GLU A 127 -2.55 5.10 16.50
C GLU A 127 -1.61 6.02 15.70
N GLU A 128 -0.36 5.60 15.50
CA GLU A 128 0.64 6.43 14.83
C GLU A 128 0.40 6.47 13.33
N LEU A 129 0.13 5.33 12.69
CA LEU A 129 -0.25 5.29 11.28
C LEU A 129 -1.57 6.01 11.02
N HIS A 130 -2.56 5.86 11.90
CA HIS A 130 -3.83 6.57 11.80
C HIS A 130 -3.64 8.10 11.86
N SER A 131 -2.86 8.57 12.82
CA SER A 131 -2.50 9.99 12.93
C SER A 131 -1.81 10.48 11.66
N PHE A 132 -0.86 9.70 11.13
CA PHE A 132 -0.14 10.05 9.91
C PHE A 132 -1.05 10.13 8.69
N VAL A 133 -1.93 9.15 8.48
CA VAL A 133 -2.89 9.16 7.37
C VAL A 133 -3.88 10.33 7.51
N SER A 134 -4.31 10.64 8.74
CA SER A 134 -5.16 11.81 9.01
C SER A 134 -4.45 13.12 8.64
N ALA A 135 -3.19 13.27 9.04
CA ALA A 135 -2.36 14.42 8.69
C ALA A 135 -2.17 14.56 7.17
N LEU A 136 -1.96 13.45 6.44
CA LEU A 136 -1.90 13.49 4.97
C LEU A 136 -3.20 14.01 4.34
N VAL A 137 -4.36 13.58 4.84
CA VAL A 137 -5.65 14.05 4.36
C VAL A 137 -5.83 15.55 4.62
N ARG A 138 -5.47 16.02 5.81
CA ARG A 138 -5.52 17.44 6.19
C ARG A 138 -4.58 18.28 5.33
N LEU A 139 -3.33 17.84 5.16
CA LEU A 139 -2.34 18.50 4.30
C LEU A 139 -2.86 18.60 2.86
N ALA A 140 -3.41 17.52 2.32
CA ALA A 140 -3.97 17.50 0.97
C ALA A 140 -5.18 18.42 0.78
N ARG A 141 -5.90 18.77 1.86
CA ARG A 141 -6.96 19.78 1.87
C ARG A 141 -6.45 21.22 2.02
N GLY A 142 -5.14 21.40 2.18
CA GLY A 142 -4.52 22.70 2.46
C GLY A 142 -4.67 23.15 3.92
N GLU A 143 -4.98 22.22 4.84
CA GLU A 143 -5.04 22.51 6.26
C GLU A 143 -3.65 22.48 6.91
N GLU A 144 -3.49 23.23 8.00
CA GLU A 144 -2.26 23.26 8.78
C GLU A 144 -2.08 21.96 9.58
N VAL A 145 -0.96 21.26 9.37
CA VAL A 145 -0.59 20.02 10.08
C VAL A 145 0.51 20.33 11.10
N LYS A 146 0.22 20.08 12.37
CA LYS A 146 1.10 20.33 13.55
C LYS A 146 1.50 19.06 14.28
N GLU A 147 1.02 17.92 13.81
CA GLU A 147 1.24 16.61 14.40
C GLU A 147 2.74 16.28 14.44
N ASP A 148 3.22 15.93 15.65
CA ASP A 148 4.57 15.41 15.85
C ASP A 148 4.51 13.89 15.90
N PHE A 149 5.08 13.25 14.88
CA PHE A 149 5.17 11.78 14.80
C PHE A 149 6.36 11.29 15.62
N LYS A 150 6.33 10.08 16.17
CA LYS A 150 7.50 9.50 16.86
C LYS A 150 8.50 8.99 15.81
N LEU A 151 8.00 8.35 14.76
CA LEU A 151 8.76 7.88 13.62
C LEU A 151 9.27 9.05 12.78
N LYS A 152 10.57 9.02 12.51
CA LYS A 152 11.27 10.04 11.73
C LYS A 152 10.77 10.08 10.30
N GLU A 153 10.50 8.91 9.73
CA GLU A 153 10.06 8.72 8.36
C GLU A 153 8.72 9.44 8.09
N PHE A 154 7.79 9.43 9.05
CA PHE A 154 6.53 10.17 8.91
C PHE A 154 6.73 11.68 8.92
N ARG A 155 7.59 12.19 9.82
CA ARG A 155 7.94 13.62 9.84
C ARG A 155 8.60 14.05 8.52
N GLU A 156 9.55 13.27 8.04
CA GLU A 156 10.26 13.53 6.78
C GLU A 156 9.29 13.60 5.59
N ILE A 157 8.32 12.69 5.50
CA ILE A 157 7.31 12.73 4.44
C ILE A 157 6.45 14.00 4.55
N ILE A 158 5.93 14.33 5.73
CA ILE A 158 5.06 15.50 5.90
C ILE A 158 5.79 16.79 5.54
N GLU A 159 7.03 16.97 6.00
CA GLU A 159 7.82 18.16 5.67
C GLU A 159 8.12 18.24 4.18
N ALA A 160 8.54 17.13 3.55
CA ALA A 160 8.75 17.08 2.11
C ALA A 160 7.47 17.38 1.30
N LEU A 161 6.28 17.14 1.87
CA LEU A 161 5.00 17.47 1.23
C LEU A 161 4.56 18.92 1.45
N LYS A 162 5.08 19.64 2.44
CA LYS A 162 4.82 21.08 2.65
C LYS A 162 5.62 22.01 1.73
N GLU A 163 6.83 21.61 1.33
CA GLU A 163 7.79 22.44 0.55
C GLU A 163 7.39 22.73 -0.92
#